data_AF-A0A0M2SI59-F1
#
_entry.id   AF-A0A0M2SI59-F1
#
_cell.length_a   1.000
_cell.length_b   1.000
_cell.length_c   1.000
_cell.angle_alpha   90.00
_cell.angle_beta   90.00
_cell.angle_gamma   90.00
#
_symmetry.space_group_name_H-M   'P 1'
#
loop_
_entity.id
_entity.type
_entity.pdbx_description
1 polymer ?
#
loop_
_entity_poly.entity_id
_entity_poly.type
_entity_poly.pdbx_seq_one_letter_code
_entity_poly.pdbx_strand_id
1 'polypeptide(L)'
;MENNFLKLNERDLLLKVPKKYYFEEQGNKFIYNSLANNKVIALANSLNDSIVEVKKQKLFNKKNMSFISRNGEDIGWVHLKNSKKLFRLPNVQGKFNNISKPIDTDENLKNLVNGIIKASYIFFEENEPILLVNKIGSNMYGKLHANDFYRAQMPGTNLNISIDRNTMLYKDSQFSRSVKQLEKNTVCKVILYFENLNELRIQLNGKLYWIKKNHRITKSHSEIEDINYELVDMLVYLKELNKKNNILIHNQNNKLKNIESNIEISNDLQKFYLKKYVGDIYESE
;
A
#
# COMPACT_ATOMS: atom_id res chain seq x y z
N MET A 1 24.84 22.44 -2.00
CA MET A 1 23.54 22.53 -1.32
C MET A 1 23.34 21.21 -0.59
N GLU A 2 23.60 21.19 0.71
CA GLU A 2 23.25 20.04 1.54
C GLU A 2 21.73 19.91 1.54
N ASN A 3 21.22 18.76 1.12
CA ASN A 3 19.82 18.42 1.33
C ASN A 3 19.62 18.33 2.83
N ASN A 4 19.03 19.37 3.44
CA ASN A 4 18.52 19.33 4.79
C ASN A 4 17.33 18.38 4.82
N PHE A 5 17.60 17.07 4.85
CA PHE A 5 16.60 16.10 5.22
C PHE A 5 16.22 16.38 6.68
N LEU A 6 14.95 16.67 6.93
CA LEU A 6 14.40 16.75 8.28
C LEU A 6 14.74 15.43 9.00
N LYS A 7 15.66 15.49 9.97
CA LYS A 7 15.92 14.38 10.90
C LYS A 7 14.72 14.25 11.83
N LEU A 8 13.69 13.53 11.36
CA LEU A 8 12.53 13.19 12.17
C LEU A 8 12.89 12.02 13.09
N ASN A 9 12.87 12.26 14.39
CA ASN A 9 12.96 11.18 15.37
C ASN A 9 11.55 10.69 15.74
N GLU A 10 11.42 9.43 16.17
CA GLU A 10 10.14 8.87 16.64
C GLU A 10 9.51 9.68 17.78
N ARG A 11 10.34 10.34 18.61
CA ARG A 11 9.88 11.20 19.71
C ARG A 11 9.22 12.48 19.24
N ASP A 12 9.58 12.98 18.06
CA ASP A 12 9.03 14.21 17.49
C ASP A 12 7.60 13.99 16.96
N LEU A 13 7.21 12.72 16.79
CA LEU A 13 5.91 12.28 16.31
C LEU A 13 5.21 11.53 17.45
N LEU A 14 4.62 12.26 18.41
CA LEU A 14 3.77 11.72 19.49
C LEU A 14 2.43 11.15 18.96
N LEU A 15 2.48 10.31 17.94
CA LEU A 15 1.34 9.75 17.22
C LEU A 15 1.11 8.30 17.61
N LYS A 16 -0.11 8.03 18.06
CA LYS A 16 -0.56 6.67 18.36
C LYS A 16 -0.99 5.99 17.06
N VAL A 17 -0.02 5.41 16.33
CA VAL A 17 -0.29 4.63 15.11
C VAL A 17 -1.02 3.32 15.47
N PRO A 18 -2.16 3.01 14.84
CA PRO A 18 -2.83 1.73 15.05
C PRO A 18 -1.93 0.57 14.59
N LYS A 19 -1.60 -0.31 15.53
CA LYS A 19 -0.79 -1.51 15.27
C LYS A 19 -1.63 -2.53 14.50
N LYS A 20 -1.11 -2.99 13.36
CA LYS A 20 -1.73 -4.03 12.54
C LYS A 20 -1.09 -5.38 12.81
N TYR A 21 -1.88 -6.44 12.72
CA TYR A 21 -1.42 -7.81 12.85
C TYR A 21 -1.99 -8.67 11.73
N TYR A 22 -1.16 -9.57 11.22
CA TYR A 22 -1.61 -10.68 10.41
C TYR A 22 -2.12 -11.78 11.35
N PHE A 23 -3.41 -12.07 11.26
CA PHE A 23 -4.09 -12.91 12.22
C PHE A 23 -3.87 -14.38 11.89
N GLU A 24 -3.10 -15.05 12.74
CA GLU A 24 -2.76 -16.47 12.60
C GLU A 24 -2.80 -17.11 13.98
N GLU A 25 -4.01 -17.41 14.45
CA GLU A 25 -4.17 -18.05 15.74
C GLU A 25 -4.44 -19.54 15.57
N GLN A 26 -3.64 -20.36 16.27
CA GLN A 26 -3.80 -21.81 16.30
C GLN A 26 -4.82 -22.23 17.36
N GLY A 27 -5.60 -23.26 17.03
CA GLY A 27 -6.59 -23.87 17.92
C GLY A 27 -7.88 -23.06 18.11
N ASN A 28 -8.77 -23.56 18.97
CA ASN A 28 -10.06 -22.95 19.29
C ASN A 28 -9.92 -21.77 20.27
N LYS A 29 -9.25 -20.69 19.87
CA LYS A 29 -9.24 -19.46 20.66
C LYS A 29 -10.58 -18.76 20.54
N PHE A 30 -11.04 -18.17 21.64
CA PHE A 30 -12.29 -17.42 21.69
C PHE A 30 -12.05 -15.93 21.54
N ILE A 31 -13.01 -15.28 20.90
CA ILE A 31 -13.16 -13.83 20.85
C ILE A 31 -14.26 -13.46 21.85
N TYR A 32 -13.94 -12.52 22.73
CA TYR A 32 -14.85 -12.08 23.80
C TYR A 32 -15.39 -10.68 23.49
N ASN A 33 -16.68 -10.45 23.72
CA ASN A 33 -17.23 -9.10 23.65
C ASN A 33 -16.68 -8.22 24.80
N SER A 34 -16.62 -8.81 25.99
CA SER A 34 -16.06 -8.18 27.17
C SER A 34 -15.26 -9.20 28.00
N LEU A 35 -14.16 -8.74 28.59
CA LEU A 35 -13.34 -9.54 29.48
C LEU A 35 -13.99 -9.70 30.87
N ALA A 36 -14.96 -8.85 31.23
CA ALA A 36 -15.58 -8.89 32.56
C ALA A 36 -16.59 -10.02 32.72
N ASN A 37 -17.34 -10.33 31.68
CA ASN A 37 -18.41 -11.33 31.69
C ASN A 37 -18.03 -12.63 30.95
N ASN A 38 -16.81 -12.71 30.42
CA ASN A 38 -16.31 -13.82 29.60
C ASN A 38 -17.26 -14.24 28.46
N LYS A 39 -18.10 -13.31 27.96
CA LYS A 39 -19.06 -13.61 26.89
C LYS A 39 -18.32 -13.82 25.58
N VAL A 40 -18.23 -15.08 25.14
CA VAL A 40 -17.71 -15.48 23.84
C VAL A 40 -18.71 -15.07 22.74
N ILE A 41 -18.20 -14.48 21.67
CA ILE A 41 -18.99 -14.04 20.51
C ILE A 41 -18.57 -14.70 19.21
N ALA A 42 -17.35 -15.23 19.13
CA ALA A 42 -16.84 -15.93 17.96
C ALA A 42 -15.63 -16.80 18.29
N LEU A 43 -15.30 -17.70 17.36
CA LEU A 43 -14.03 -18.41 17.32
C LEU A 43 -13.00 -17.62 16.50
N ALA A 44 -11.76 -17.61 16.96
CA ALA A 44 -10.64 -16.89 16.35
C ALA A 44 -10.31 -17.37 14.93
N ASN A 45 -10.47 -18.66 14.65
CA ASN A 45 -10.19 -19.26 13.35
C ASN A 45 -10.94 -18.60 12.18
N SER A 46 -12.11 -18.00 12.44
CA SER A 46 -12.88 -17.24 11.44
C SER A 46 -12.17 -15.98 10.93
N LEU A 47 -11.10 -15.56 11.60
CA LEU A 47 -10.27 -14.41 11.23
C LEU A 47 -8.89 -14.81 10.72
N ASN A 48 -8.56 -16.10 10.65
CA ASN A 48 -7.26 -16.53 10.15
C ASN A 48 -7.02 -16.00 8.73
N ASP A 49 -5.77 -15.68 8.46
CA ASP A 49 -5.28 -15.07 7.22
C ASP A 49 -5.83 -13.66 6.92
N SER A 50 -6.44 -13.00 7.91
CA SER A 50 -6.93 -11.63 7.80
C SER A 50 -6.03 -10.62 8.53
N ILE A 51 -6.11 -9.36 8.12
CA ILE A 51 -5.42 -8.26 8.81
C ILE A 51 -6.36 -7.65 9.84
N VAL A 52 -5.91 -7.56 11.09
CA VAL A 52 -6.64 -6.91 12.19
C VAL A 52 -5.87 -5.72 12.74
N GLU A 53 -6.59 -4.75 13.29
CA GLU A 53 -6.04 -3.57 13.95
C GLU A 53 -6.26 -3.66 15.46
N VAL A 54 -5.22 -3.41 16.25
CA VAL A 54 -5.30 -3.39 17.71
C VAL A 54 -5.61 -1.98 18.18
N LYS A 55 -6.80 -1.79 18.77
CA LYS A 55 -7.26 -0.51 19.33
C LYS A 55 -6.86 -0.34 20.79
N LYS A 56 -6.95 -1.42 21.59
CA LYS A 56 -6.66 -1.42 23.03
C LYS A 56 -5.99 -2.72 23.45
N GLN A 57 -5.21 -2.66 24.52
CA GLN A 57 -4.59 -3.84 25.14
C GLN A 57 -4.80 -3.80 26.65
N LYS A 58 -4.98 -4.97 27.26
CA LYS A 58 -5.14 -5.12 28.71
C LYS A 58 -4.60 -6.48 29.16
N LEU A 59 -3.91 -6.49 30.31
CA LEU A 59 -3.55 -7.73 30.98
C LEU A 59 -4.80 -8.32 31.66
N PHE A 60 -5.14 -9.57 31.35
CA PHE A 60 -6.28 -10.29 31.92
C PHE A 60 -5.92 -11.76 32.08
N ASN A 61 -6.11 -12.34 33.27
CA ASN A 61 -5.73 -13.72 33.59
C ASN A 61 -4.31 -14.09 33.14
N LYS A 62 -3.33 -13.21 33.42
CA LYS A 62 -1.91 -13.34 33.01
C LYS A 62 -1.67 -13.40 31.49
N LYS A 63 -2.66 -13.01 30.67
CA LYS A 63 -2.55 -12.92 29.21
C LYS A 63 -2.74 -11.48 28.74
N ASN A 64 -1.98 -11.08 27.74
CA ASN A 64 -2.15 -9.78 27.10
C ASN A 64 -3.29 -9.86 26.07
N MET A 65 -4.48 -9.44 26.49
CA MET A 65 -5.65 -9.41 25.61
C MET A 65 -5.64 -8.13 24.78
N SER A 66 -5.96 -8.25 23.50
CA SER A 66 -6.06 -7.13 22.54
C SER A 66 -7.49 -7.00 22.06
N PHE A 67 -8.02 -5.77 22.10
CA PHE A 67 -9.29 -5.43 21.46
C PHE A 67 -9.03 -5.09 20.01
N ILE A 68 -9.56 -5.92 19.12
CA ILE A 68 -9.28 -5.86 17.68
C ILE A 68 -10.47 -5.32 16.89
N SER A 69 -10.14 -4.69 15.76
CA SER A 69 -11.09 -4.30 14.72
C SER A 69 -10.62 -4.77 13.35
N ARG A 70 -11.56 -4.95 12.42
CA ARG A 70 -11.27 -5.24 11.00
C ARG A 70 -12.04 -4.25 10.15
N ASN A 71 -11.35 -3.59 9.21
CA ASN A 71 -11.96 -2.58 8.33
C ASN A 71 -12.71 -1.46 9.08
N GLY A 72 -12.26 -1.10 10.29
CA GLY A 72 -12.87 -0.08 11.14
C GLY A 72 -13.94 -0.62 12.11
N GLU A 73 -14.50 -1.80 11.85
CA GLU A 73 -15.53 -2.42 12.69
C GLU A 73 -14.90 -3.14 13.89
N ASP A 74 -15.44 -2.90 15.08
CA ASP A 74 -15.01 -3.55 16.31
C ASP A 74 -15.42 -5.02 16.31
N ILE A 75 -14.46 -5.90 16.58
CA ILE A 75 -14.71 -7.35 16.65
C ILE A 75 -14.81 -7.78 18.11
N GLY A 76 -13.78 -7.56 18.93
CA GLY A 76 -13.75 -8.06 20.30
C GLY A 76 -12.35 -8.24 20.86
N TRP A 77 -12.28 -8.80 22.07
CA TRP A 77 -11.05 -9.10 22.79
C TRP A 77 -10.53 -10.50 22.44
N VAL A 78 -9.24 -10.59 22.11
CA VAL A 78 -8.57 -11.85 21.77
C VAL A 78 -7.10 -11.82 22.20
N HIS A 79 -6.52 -12.99 22.48
CA HIS A 79 -5.10 -13.13 22.76
C HIS A 79 -4.32 -13.42 21.47
N LEU A 80 -3.62 -12.40 20.97
CA LEU A 80 -2.81 -12.46 19.74
C LEU A 80 -1.43 -13.06 20.01
N LYS A 81 -1.36 -14.34 20.35
CA LYS A 81 -0.08 -14.99 20.72
C LYS A 81 0.77 -15.30 19.49
N ASN A 82 0.13 -15.77 18.42
CA ASN A 82 0.81 -16.29 17.24
C ASN A 82 0.74 -15.31 16.06
N SER A 83 -0.20 -14.37 16.10
CA SER A 83 -0.37 -13.32 15.09
C SER A 83 0.87 -12.43 14.98
N LYS A 84 1.29 -12.16 13.74
CA LYS A 84 2.50 -11.40 13.44
C LYS A 84 2.20 -9.91 13.35
N LYS A 85 3.02 -9.06 13.96
CA LYS A 85 2.90 -7.61 13.79
C LYS A 85 3.25 -7.25 12.34
N LEU A 86 2.41 -6.43 11.72
CA LEU A 86 2.58 -5.92 10.36
C LEU A 86 3.07 -4.48 10.39
N PHE A 87 3.99 -4.17 9.48
CA PHE A 87 4.44 -2.82 9.16
C PHE A 87 3.97 -2.45 7.76
N ARG A 88 3.35 -1.27 7.59
CA ARG A 88 2.90 -0.78 6.28
C ARG A 88 4.11 -0.39 5.43
N LEU A 89 4.05 -0.72 4.14
CA LEU A 89 5.07 -0.34 3.16
C LEU A 89 4.59 0.78 2.23
N PRO A 90 5.47 1.72 1.82
CA PRO A 90 5.10 2.83 0.94
C PRO A 90 4.94 2.36 -0.51
N ASN A 91 3.72 1.96 -0.90
CA ASN A 91 3.32 1.66 -2.30
C ASN A 91 4.39 0.94 -3.14
N VAL A 92 5.04 -0.07 -2.57
CA VAL A 92 6.12 -0.79 -3.24
C VAL A 92 5.49 -1.70 -4.29
N GLN A 93 5.82 -1.47 -5.56
CA GLN A 93 5.38 -2.34 -6.66
C GLN A 93 6.51 -3.28 -7.06
N GLY A 94 6.17 -4.46 -7.55
CA GLY A 94 7.16 -5.42 -7.99
C GLY A 94 6.56 -6.62 -8.70
N LYS A 95 7.36 -7.67 -8.82
CA LYS A 95 6.99 -8.97 -9.40
C LYS A 95 7.76 -10.09 -8.72
N PHE A 96 7.28 -11.30 -8.93
CA PHE A 96 8.02 -12.53 -8.68
C PHE A 96 7.73 -13.51 -9.82
N ASN A 97 8.71 -14.35 -10.14
CA ASN A 97 8.63 -15.30 -11.26
C ASN A 97 8.53 -16.74 -10.77
N ASN A 98 9.17 -17.02 -9.63
CA ASN A 98 9.10 -18.30 -8.96
C ASN A 98 9.19 -18.06 -7.45
N ILE A 99 8.78 -19.05 -6.66
CA ILE A 99 8.87 -19.01 -5.21
C ILE A 99 9.95 -20.01 -4.79
N SER A 100 10.99 -19.55 -4.10
CA SER A 100 12.14 -20.39 -3.74
C SER A 100 11.82 -21.34 -2.59
N LYS A 101 10.97 -20.91 -1.65
CA LYS A 101 10.46 -21.71 -0.54
C LYS A 101 8.93 -21.67 -0.54
N PRO A 102 8.22 -22.81 -0.67
CA PRO A 102 6.77 -22.81 -0.59
C PRO A 102 6.34 -22.35 0.81
N ILE A 103 5.75 -21.15 0.88
CA ILE A 103 4.95 -20.73 2.03
C ILE A 103 3.62 -21.45 1.85
N ASP A 104 3.22 -22.29 2.81
CA ASP A 104 2.11 -23.24 2.73
C ASP A 104 0.94 -22.76 1.83
N THR A 105 0.73 -23.49 0.72
CA THR A 105 -0.45 -23.49 -0.16
C THR A 105 -1.27 -22.19 -0.24
N ASP A 106 -0.64 -21.07 -0.57
CA ASP A 106 -1.38 -19.83 -0.82
C ASP A 106 -1.87 -19.77 -2.28
N GLU A 107 -3.09 -20.24 -2.54
CA GLU A 107 -3.71 -20.16 -3.87
C GLU A 107 -3.75 -18.72 -4.42
N ASN A 108 -3.76 -17.71 -3.54
CA ASN A 108 -3.75 -16.32 -3.97
C ASN A 108 -2.46 -15.96 -4.72
N LEU A 109 -1.32 -16.60 -4.41
CA LEU A 109 -0.05 -16.32 -5.08
C LEU A 109 -0.01 -16.85 -6.52
N LYS A 110 -0.65 -17.97 -6.82
CA LYS A 110 -0.61 -18.58 -8.16
C LYS A 110 -1.09 -17.62 -9.23
N ASN A 111 -2.10 -16.80 -8.91
CA ASN A 111 -2.69 -15.82 -9.80
C ASN A 111 -1.86 -14.52 -9.94
N LEU A 112 -0.76 -14.38 -9.21
CA LEU A 112 0.07 -13.19 -9.15
C LEU A 112 1.41 -13.34 -9.89
N VAL A 113 1.81 -14.57 -10.22
CA VAL A 113 3.09 -14.90 -10.87
C VAL A 113 3.28 -14.08 -12.16
N ASN A 114 4.47 -13.51 -12.36
CA ASN A 114 4.88 -12.66 -13.48
C ASN A 114 4.04 -11.36 -13.67
N GLY A 115 2.99 -11.15 -12.87
CA GLY A 115 2.16 -9.97 -12.87
C GLY A 115 2.72 -8.87 -11.97
N ILE A 116 2.44 -7.60 -12.29
CA ILE A 116 2.75 -6.51 -11.36
C ILE A 116 1.87 -6.63 -10.13
N ILE A 117 2.52 -6.73 -8.98
CA ILE A 117 1.92 -6.76 -7.66
C ILE A 117 2.33 -5.56 -6.83
N LYS A 118 1.58 -5.32 -5.77
CA LYS A 118 1.88 -4.35 -4.72
C LYS A 118 2.25 -5.10 -3.45
N ALA A 119 3.39 -4.79 -2.85
CA ALA A 119 3.69 -5.14 -1.47
C ALA A 119 3.13 -4.05 -0.56
N SER A 120 2.17 -4.41 0.28
CA SER A 120 1.46 -3.46 1.15
C SER A 120 1.93 -3.51 2.59
N TYR A 121 2.41 -4.69 3.04
CA TYR A 121 2.92 -4.89 4.38
C TYR A 121 4.15 -5.79 4.39
N ILE A 122 4.92 -5.69 5.47
CA ILE A 122 6.00 -6.61 5.83
C ILE A 122 5.82 -7.09 7.27
N PHE A 123 6.21 -8.32 7.52
CA PHE A 123 6.37 -8.92 8.85
C PHE A 123 7.55 -9.88 8.84
N PHE A 124 7.85 -10.48 10.00
CA PHE A 124 9.01 -11.33 10.18
C PHE A 124 8.60 -12.68 10.75
N GLU A 125 9.12 -13.74 10.16
CA GLU A 125 9.04 -15.11 10.68
C GLU A 125 10.44 -15.67 10.79
N GLU A 126 10.83 -16.09 12.00
CA GLU A 126 12.18 -16.61 12.26
C GLU A 126 13.30 -15.64 11.78
N ASN A 127 13.02 -14.33 11.86
CA ASN A 127 13.85 -13.23 11.36
C ASN A 127 13.97 -13.12 9.83
N GLU A 128 13.25 -13.93 9.06
CA GLU A 128 13.12 -13.75 7.61
C GLU A 128 11.98 -12.75 7.28
N PRO A 129 12.24 -11.76 6.40
CA PRO A 129 11.23 -10.80 5.99
C PRO A 129 10.22 -11.43 5.01
N ILE A 130 8.94 -11.34 5.38
CA ILE A 130 7.81 -11.79 4.55
C ILE A 130 6.96 -10.58 4.18
N LEU A 131 6.61 -10.48 2.90
CA LEU A 131 5.76 -9.46 2.31
C LEU A 131 4.34 -9.98 2.17
N LEU A 132 3.36 -9.15 2.54
CA LEU A 132 1.98 -9.33 2.08
C LEU A 132 1.79 -8.59 0.77
N VAL A 133 1.60 -9.37 -0.29
CA VAL A 133 1.50 -8.89 -1.67
C VAL A 133 0.09 -9.08 -2.21
N ASN A 134 -0.36 -8.16 -3.05
CA ASN A 134 -1.67 -8.25 -3.69
C ASN A 134 -1.60 -7.75 -5.13
N LYS A 135 -2.51 -8.24 -5.97
CA LYS A 135 -2.75 -7.62 -7.28
C LYS A 135 -3.14 -6.15 -7.08
N ILE A 136 -2.65 -5.26 -7.93
CA ILE A 136 -3.06 -3.86 -7.90
C ILE A 136 -4.60 -3.77 -8.01
N GLY A 137 -5.24 -3.20 -6.99
CA GLY A 137 -6.69 -3.06 -6.90
C GLY A 137 -7.43 -4.24 -6.26
N SER A 138 -6.74 -5.30 -5.83
CA SER A 138 -7.33 -6.40 -5.06
C SER A 138 -7.10 -6.21 -3.55
N ASN A 139 -7.98 -6.77 -2.72
CA ASN A 139 -7.83 -6.81 -1.26
C ASN A 139 -7.36 -8.18 -0.74
N MET A 140 -7.20 -9.16 -1.63
CA MET A 140 -6.67 -10.48 -1.27
C MET A 140 -5.14 -10.43 -1.27
N TYR A 141 -4.56 -10.82 -0.15
CA TYR A 141 -3.11 -10.86 0.04
C TYR A 141 -2.60 -12.28 -0.14
N GLY A 142 -1.43 -12.40 -0.75
CA GLY A 142 -0.60 -13.58 -0.66
C GLY A 142 0.69 -13.29 0.12
N LYS A 143 1.29 -14.33 0.72
CA LYS A 143 2.57 -14.23 1.45
C LYS A 143 3.75 -14.49 0.53
N LEU A 144 4.79 -13.67 0.55
CA LEU A 144 5.97 -13.84 -0.30
C LEU A 144 7.24 -13.50 0.48
N HIS A 145 8.27 -14.35 0.43
CA HIS A 145 9.58 -13.98 0.96
C HIS A 145 10.13 -12.76 0.22
N ALA A 146 10.68 -11.78 0.95
CA ALA A 146 11.18 -10.56 0.32
C ALA A 146 12.30 -10.82 -0.71
N ASN A 147 13.05 -11.91 -0.56
CA ASN A 147 14.10 -12.33 -1.49
C ASN A 147 13.57 -12.77 -2.87
N ASP A 148 12.32 -13.24 -2.93
CA ASP A 148 11.67 -13.63 -4.19
C ASP A 148 11.01 -12.43 -4.89
N PHE A 149 11.00 -11.25 -4.25
CA PHE A 149 10.34 -10.05 -4.73
C PHE A 149 11.30 -9.13 -5.50
N TYR A 150 11.12 -9.04 -6.80
CA TYR A 150 11.80 -8.07 -7.65
C TYR A 150 11.08 -6.73 -7.61
N ARG A 151 11.65 -5.79 -6.86
CA ARG A 151 11.10 -4.43 -6.74
C ARG A 151 11.19 -3.67 -8.07
N ALA A 152 10.08 -3.06 -8.46
CA ALA A 152 10.03 -2.15 -9.59
C ALA A 152 10.73 -0.83 -9.27
N GLN A 153 11.56 -0.36 -10.20
CA GLN A 153 12.32 0.86 -10.06
C GLN A 153 11.77 1.92 -11.01
N MET A 154 11.60 3.14 -10.49
CA MET A 154 11.28 4.31 -11.29
C MET A 154 12.57 5.08 -11.58
N PRO A 155 12.87 5.43 -12.84
CA PRO A 155 14.00 6.29 -13.15
C PRO A 155 13.72 7.70 -12.59
N GLY A 156 14.64 8.23 -11.78
CA GLY A 156 14.46 9.52 -11.08
C GLY A 156 14.33 10.72 -12.02
N THR A 157 15.04 10.74 -13.15
CA THR A 157 14.93 11.73 -14.22
C THR A 157 14.89 11.04 -15.58
N ASN A 158 14.46 11.74 -16.65
CA ASN A 158 14.15 11.28 -18.02
C ASN A 158 15.16 10.29 -18.65
N LEU A 159 15.21 9.07 -18.13
CA LEU A 159 16.09 8.03 -18.60
C LEU A 159 15.58 7.55 -19.96
N ASN A 160 16.39 7.73 -20.99
CA ASN A 160 16.10 7.24 -22.32
C ASN A 160 17.02 6.08 -22.65
N ILE A 161 16.51 5.10 -23.39
CA ILE A 161 17.29 3.96 -23.87
C ILE A 161 17.13 3.82 -25.38
N SER A 162 18.20 3.42 -26.06
CA SER A 162 18.13 2.98 -27.46
C SER A 162 17.57 1.56 -27.51
N ILE A 163 16.58 1.34 -28.37
CA ILE A 163 15.97 0.03 -28.61
C ILE A 163 16.20 -0.33 -30.07
N ASP A 164 16.70 -1.53 -30.27
CA ASP A 164 17.08 -2.03 -31.58
C ASP A 164 15.83 -2.38 -32.39
N ARG A 165 15.93 -2.21 -33.71
CA ARG A 165 15.00 -2.77 -34.69
C ARG A 165 14.78 -4.24 -34.37
N ASN A 166 13.59 -4.73 -34.65
CA ASN A 166 13.17 -6.10 -34.39
C ASN A 166 12.92 -6.43 -32.90
N THR A 167 12.97 -5.46 -31.98
CA THR A 167 12.53 -5.70 -30.60
C THR A 167 11.01 -5.87 -30.53
N MET A 168 10.52 -6.93 -29.88
CA MET A 168 9.10 -7.20 -29.69
C MET A 168 8.51 -6.32 -28.58
N LEU A 169 7.38 -5.66 -28.85
CA LEU A 169 6.64 -4.83 -27.91
C LEU A 169 5.44 -5.59 -27.34
N TYR A 170 5.27 -5.56 -26.02
CA TYR A 170 4.19 -6.24 -25.32
C TYR A 170 3.25 -5.25 -24.64
N LYS A 171 1.97 -5.61 -24.55
CA LYS A 171 0.94 -4.79 -23.90
C LYS A 171 0.97 -4.95 -22.37
N ASP A 172 1.31 -6.15 -21.92
CA ASP A 172 1.30 -6.54 -20.52
C ASP A 172 2.68 -6.94 -20.00
N SER A 173 2.80 -6.92 -18.69
CA SER A 173 4.04 -7.23 -17.99
C SER A 173 4.32 -8.74 -17.92
N GLN A 174 3.33 -9.58 -18.24
CA GLN A 174 3.51 -11.04 -18.28
C GLN A 174 4.11 -11.49 -19.63
N PHE A 175 4.25 -10.57 -20.58
CA PHE A 175 4.71 -10.84 -21.95
C PHE A 175 3.84 -11.85 -22.69
N SER A 176 2.55 -11.90 -22.35
CA SER A 176 1.59 -12.82 -22.95
C SER A 176 0.98 -12.29 -24.26
N ARG A 177 0.85 -10.96 -24.40
CA ARG A 177 0.24 -10.32 -25.57
C ARG A 177 1.24 -9.40 -26.29
N SER A 178 1.83 -9.91 -27.36
CA SER A 178 2.64 -9.11 -28.29
C SER A 178 1.74 -8.15 -29.07
N VAL A 179 2.19 -6.90 -29.23
CA VAL A 179 1.49 -5.88 -30.03
C VAL A 179 2.08 -5.82 -31.42
N LYS A 180 3.39 -5.58 -31.51
CA LYS A 180 4.15 -5.51 -32.77
C LYS A 180 5.64 -5.55 -32.52
N GLN A 181 6.39 -5.69 -33.59
CA GLN A 181 7.84 -5.59 -33.60
C GLN A 181 8.27 -4.18 -34.03
N LEU A 182 9.40 -3.69 -33.52
CA LEU A 182 9.97 -2.39 -33.90
C LEU A 182 10.55 -2.41 -35.31
N GLU A 183 10.13 -1.48 -36.17
CA GLU A 183 10.57 -1.38 -37.56
C GLU A 183 11.96 -0.73 -37.73
N LYS A 184 12.37 0.11 -36.77
CA LYS A 184 13.66 0.83 -36.78
C LYS A 184 14.22 1.02 -35.38
N ASN A 185 15.53 1.25 -35.30
CA ASN A 185 16.18 1.66 -34.06
C ASN A 185 15.53 2.95 -33.56
N THR A 186 15.14 2.98 -32.29
CA THR A 186 14.38 4.10 -31.72
C THR A 186 14.83 4.36 -30.28
N VAL A 187 14.90 5.63 -29.90
CA VAL A 187 15.14 6.03 -28.51
C VAL A 187 13.82 6.20 -27.79
N CYS A 188 13.66 5.56 -26.63
CA CYS A 188 12.41 5.58 -25.86
C CYS A 188 12.67 5.98 -24.41
N LYS A 189 11.68 6.62 -23.80
CA LYS A 189 11.71 6.94 -22.37
C LYS A 189 11.41 5.69 -21.54
N VAL A 190 12.23 5.41 -20.54
CA VAL A 190 11.99 4.39 -19.54
C VAL A 190 11.03 4.96 -18.48
N ILE A 191 9.99 4.20 -18.18
CA ILE A 191 8.99 4.54 -17.16
C ILE A 191 9.20 3.71 -15.91
N LEU A 192 9.58 2.44 -16.08
CA LEU A 192 9.79 1.50 -14.98
C LEU A 192 10.73 0.40 -15.44
N TYR A 193 11.55 -0.14 -14.55
CA TYR A 193 12.44 -1.26 -14.85
C TYR A 193 12.61 -2.21 -13.67
N PHE A 194 13.09 -3.41 -13.98
CA PHE A 194 13.47 -4.44 -13.02
C PHE A 194 14.93 -4.83 -13.25
N GLU A 195 15.81 -4.41 -12.33
CA GLU A 195 17.27 -4.62 -12.43
C GLU A 195 17.64 -6.09 -12.65
N ASN A 196 16.94 -7.01 -11.97
CA ASN A 196 17.26 -8.44 -11.99
C ASN A 196 16.46 -9.25 -13.02
N LEU A 197 15.51 -8.65 -13.73
CA LEU A 197 14.63 -9.37 -14.67
C LEU A 197 14.89 -9.01 -16.14
N ASN A 198 15.73 -8.01 -16.43
CA ASN A 198 15.91 -7.49 -17.79
C ASN A 198 14.59 -7.04 -18.44
N GLU A 199 13.67 -6.52 -17.63
CA GLU A 199 12.34 -6.09 -18.06
C GLU A 199 12.19 -4.58 -17.90
N LEU A 200 11.67 -3.93 -18.93
CA LEU A 200 11.47 -2.48 -18.97
C LEU A 200 10.06 -2.15 -19.43
N ARG A 201 9.46 -1.16 -18.78
CA ARG A 201 8.30 -0.44 -19.28
C ARG A 201 8.77 0.85 -19.90
N ILE A 202 8.42 1.04 -21.16
CA ILE A 202 8.85 2.19 -21.97
C ILE A 202 7.64 3.00 -22.44
N GLN A 203 7.88 4.26 -22.75
CA GLN A 203 6.95 5.11 -23.48
C GLN A 203 7.49 5.38 -24.88
N LEU A 204 6.67 5.06 -25.89
CA LEU A 204 6.95 5.27 -27.31
C LEU A 204 5.71 5.89 -27.96
N ASN A 205 5.87 7.07 -28.56
CA ASN A 205 4.80 7.83 -29.22
C ASN A 205 3.55 7.99 -28.32
N GLY A 206 3.76 8.34 -27.04
CA GLY A 206 2.69 8.51 -26.05
C GLY A 206 2.09 7.21 -25.49
N LYS A 207 2.39 6.05 -26.08
CA LYS A 207 1.87 4.74 -25.64
C LYS A 207 2.89 4.00 -24.78
N LEU A 208 2.39 3.17 -23.87
CA LEU A 208 3.21 2.38 -22.94
C LEU A 208 3.34 0.94 -23.42
N TYR A 209 4.57 0.40 -23.39
CA TYR A 209 4.87 -0.97 -23.79
C TYR A 209 5.83 -1.62 -22.81
N TRP A 210 5.83 -2.95 -22.80
CA TRP A 210 6.80 -3.79 -22.11
C TRP A 210 7.78 -4.40 -23.10
N ILE A 211 9.06 -4.45 -22.73
CA ILE A 211 10.12 -5.08 -23.49
C ILE A 211 11.02 -5.91 -22.57
N LYS A 212 11.68 -6.93 -23.15
CA LYS A 212 12.80 -7.62 -22.52
C LYS A 212 14.09 -7.07 -23.11
N LYS A 213 14.91 -6.41 -22.29
CA LYS A 213 16.22 -5.89 -22.69
C LYS A 213 17.12 -5.81 -21.47
N ASN A 214 18.32 -6.37 -21.62
CA ASN A 214 19.36 -6.24 -20.61
C ASN A 214 19.77 -4.78 -20.49
N HIS A 215 19.78 -4.25 -19.28
CA HIS A 215 20.06 -2.85 -19.00
C HIS A 215 20.91 -2.75 -17.75
N ARG A 216 22.11 -2.18 -17.90
CA ARG A 216 22.93 -1.78 -16.77
C ARG A 216 22.58 -0.34 -16.41
N ILE A 217 21.43 -0.15 -15.77
CA ILE A 217 21.08 1.16 -15.19
C ILE A 217 21.85 1.24 -13.88
N THR A 218 23.01 1.88 -13.91
CA THR A 218 23.82 2.13 -12.71
C THR A 218 23.06 3.05 -11.77
N LYS A 219 22.76 2.56 -10.57
CA LYS A 219 22.46 3.43 -9.43
C LYS A 219 23.74 3.77 -8.69
N SER A 220 23.86 5.02 -8.25
CA SER A 220 24.60 5.32 -7.03
C SER A 220 23.92 4.54 -5.90
N HIS A 221 24.58 3.48 -5.41
CA HIS A 221 24.18 2.86 -4.16
C HIS A 221 24.33 3.94 -3.07
N SER A 222 23.22 4.52 -2.62
CA SER A 222 23.17 5.05 -1.27
C SER A 222 23.33 3.85 -0.34
N GLU A 223 24.25 3.95 0.61
CA GLU A 223 24.46 2.95 1.64
C GLU A 223 23.12 2.46 2.20
N ILE A 224 22.99 1.15 2.40
CA ILE A 224 21.80 0.55 2.99
C ILE A 224 21.78 1.00 4.46
N GLU A 225 21.11 2.12 4.74
CA GLU A 225 20.77 2.48 6.10
C GLU A 225 19.86 1.40 6.68
N ASP A 226 20.11 1.00 7.93
CA ASP A 226 19.22 0.11 8.68
C ASP A 226 17.80 0.71 8.69
N ILE A 227 16.88 0.06 7.97
CA ILE A 227 15.52 0.57 7.81
C ILE A 227 14.75 0.39 9.11
N ASN A 228 14.40 1.51 9.76
CA ASN A 228 13.47 1.50 10.88
C ASN A 228 12.02 1.33 10.38
N TYR A 229 11.51 0.10 10.46
CA TYR A 229 10.15 -0.23 10.01
C TYR A 229 9.02 0.42 10.83
N GLU A 230 9.25 0.80 12.10
CA GLU A 230 8.25 1.53 12.90
C GLU A 230 8.07 2.95 12.34
N LEU A 231 9.19 3.63 12.04
CA LEU A 231 9.16 4.96 11.43
C LEU A 231 8.52 4.91 10.04
N VAL A 232 8.87 3.91 9.22
CA VAL A 232 8.25 3.73 7.90
C VAL A 232 6.74 3.49 8.03
N ASP A 233 6.30 2.62 8.95
CA ASP A 233 4.88 2.36 9.20
C ASP A 233 4.13 3.64 9.60
N MET A 234 4.73 4.45 10.47
CA MET A 234 4.18 5.73 10.92
C MET A 234 4.04 6.72 9.75
N LEU A 235 5.09 6.89 8.94
CA LEU A 235 5.06 7.80 7.79
C LEU A 235 4.03 7.36 6.74
N VAL A 236 3.93 6.06 6.48
CA VAL A 236 2.91 5.52 5.57
C VAL A 236 1.51 5.74 6.13
N TYR A 237 1.30 5.50 7.42
CA TYR A 237 0.03 5.76 8.09
C TYR A 237 -0.39 7.24 7.98
N LEU A 238 0.52 8.18 8.22
CA LEU A 238 0.25 9.61 8.07
C LEU A 238 -0.14 9.99 6.65
N LYS A 239 0.54 9.39 5.65
CA LYS A 239 0.20 9.59 4.23
C LYS A 239 -1.19 9.05 3.89
N GLU A 240 -1.55 7.87 4.41
CA GLU A 240 -2.88 7.29 4.24
C GLU A 240 -3.96 8.15 4.90
N LEU A 241 -3.71 8.64 6.12
CA LEU A 241 -4.60 9.52 6.86
C LEU A 241 -4.85 10.84 6.11
N ASN A 242 -3.78 11.49 5.64
CA ASN A 242 -3.88 12.71 4.85
C ASN A 242 -4.72 12.49 3.57
N LYS A 243 -4.48 11.37 2.87
CA LYS A 243 -5.28 11.02 1.68
C LYS A 243 -6.77 10.86 2.02
N LYS A 244 -7.12 10.20 3.13
CA LYS A 244 -8.52 10.06 3.58
C LYS A 244 -9.13 11.43 3.90
N ASN A 245 -8.40 12.30 4.59
CA ASN A 245 -8.87 13.64 4.93
C ASN A 245 -9.12 14.48 3.68
N ASN A 246 -8.23 14.44 2.69
CA ASN A 246 -8.42 15.17 1.43
C ASN A 246 -9.67 14.71 0.66
N ILE A 247 -9.96 13.39 0.66
CA ILE A 247 -11.20 12.86 0.06
C ILE A 247 -12.44 13.37 0.83
N LEU A 248 -12.38 13.37 2.17
CA LEU A 248 -13.48 13.86 3.00
C LEU A 248 -13.74 15.35 2.78
N ILE A 249 -12.69 16.18 2.74
CA ILE A 249 -12.77 17.62 2.43
C ILE A 249 -13.36 17.82 1.04
N HIS A 250 -12.89 17.09 0.02
CA HIS A 250 -13.43 17.19 -1.33
C HIS A 250 -14.93 16.85 -1.37
N ASN A 251 -15.35 15.79 -0.68
CA ASN A 251 -16.77 15.41 -0.59
C ASN A 251 -17.61 16.46 0.14
N GLN A 252 -17.07 17.08 1.19
CA GLN A 252 -17.75 18.18 1.90
C GLN A 252 -17.90 19.40 1.00
N ASN A 253 -16.86 19.77 0.25
CA ASN A 253 -16.92 20.87 -0.71
C ASN A 253 -17.96 20.62 -1.81
N ASN A 254 -18.05 19.39 -2.34
CA ASN A 254 -19.08 19.05 -3.31
C ASN A 254 -20.49 19.14 -2.71
N LYS A 255 -20.68 18.72 -1.45
CA LYS A 255 -21.95 18.90 -0.74
C LYS A 255 -22.31 20.37 -0.56
N LEU A 256 -21.35 21.21 -0.18
CA LEU A 256 -21.55 22.65 -0.05
C LEU A 256 -21.96 23.27 -1.39
N LYS A 257 -21.25 22.96 -2.49
CA LYS A 257 -21.63 23.41 -3.84
C LYS A 257 -23.03 22.98 -4.24
N ASN A 258 -23.41 21.74 -3.93
CA ASN A 258 -24.77 21.27 -4.21
C ASN A 258 -25.82 22.02 -3.39
N ILE A 259 -25.55 22.29 -2.10
CA ILE A 259 -26.43 23.11 -1.26
C ILE A 259 -26.54 24.51 -1.86
N GLU A 260 -25.43 25.17 -2.20
CA GLU A 260 -25.39 26.49 -2.84
C GLU A 260 -26.24 26.54 -4.11
N SER A 261 -26.08 25.55 -5.01
CA SER A 261 -26.82 25.50 -6.28
C SER A 261 -28.32 25.29 -6.15
N ASN A 262 -28.79 24.79 -5.00
CA ASN A 262 -30.21 24.47 -4.75
C ASN A 262 -30.87 25.44 -3.76
N ILE A 263 -30.16 26.45 -3.28
CA ILE A 263 -30.75 27.51 -2.48
C ILE A 263 -31.31 28.57 -3.43
N GLU A 264 -32.64 28.70 -3.48
CA GLU A 264 -33.30 29.83 -4.11
C GLU A 264 -33.10 31.08 -3.25
N ILE A 265 -32.29 32.01 -3.76
CA ILE A 265 -32.07 33.31 -3.14
C ILE A 265 -33.14 34.25 -3.69
N SER A 266 -34.14 34.56 -2.88
CA SER A 266 -35.25 35.43 -3.26
C SER A 266 -34.98 36.92 -2.98
N ASN A 267 -33.96 37.26 -2.17
CA ASN A 267 -33.56 38.65 -1.89
C ASN A 267 -32.10 38.79 -1.38
N ASP A 268 -31.61 40.04 -1.36
CA ASP A 268 -30.24 40.38 -0.98
C ASP A 268 -29.89 40.06 0.49
N LEU A 269 -30.88 40.06 1.38
CA LEU A 269 -30.70 39.71 2.79
C LEU A 269 -30.35 38.22 2.94
N GLN A 270 -31.04 37.35 2.19
CA GLN A 270 -30.74 35.90 2.14
C GLN A 270 -29.35 35.64 1.56
N LYS A 271 -28.94 36.40 0.53
CA LYS A 271 -27.59 36.36 -0.05
C LYS A 271 -26.51 36.74 0.98
N PHE A 272 -26.76 37.76 1.77
CA PHE A 272 -25.86 38.20 2.85
C PHE A 272 -25.74 37.15 3.97
N TYR A 273 -26.86 36.57 4.40
CA TYR A 273 -26.86 35.51 5.41
C TYR A 273 -26.13 34.25 4.93
N LEU A 274 -26.28 33.86 3.66
CA LEU A 274 -25.52 32.74 3.11
C LEU A 274 -24.02 32.99 3.18
N LYS A 275 -23.55 34.16 2.73
CA LYS A 275 -22.13 34.54 2.78
C LYS A 275 -21.57 34.48 4.21
N LYS A 276 -22.32 34.99 5.19
CA LYS A 276 -21.89 35.02 6.60
C LYS A 276 -21.69 33.64 7.21
N TYR A 277 -22.48 32.63 6.82
CA TYR A 277 -22.45 31.29 7.44
C TYR A 277 -21.74 30.23 6.59
N VAL A 278 -21.61 30.43 5.28
CA VAL A 278 -20.92 29.50 4.36
C VAL A 278 -19.47 29.96 4.08
N GLY A 279 -19.14 31.22 4.37
CA GLY A 279 -17.81 31.80 4.19
C GLY A 279 -17.64 32.57 2.87
N ASP A 280 -16.64 33.45 2.82
CA ASP A 280 -16.34 34.28 1.64
C ASP A 280 -15.64 33.46 0.55
N ILE A 281 -16.36 33.14 -0.52
CA ILE A 281 -15.85 32.41 -1.70
C ILE A 281 -15.62 33.35 -2.91
N TYR A 282 -15.67 34.67 -2.73
CA TYR A 282 -15.58 35.63 -3.84
C TYR A 282 -14.28 36.46 -3.90
N GLU A 283 -13.24 36.13 -3.12
CA GLU A 283 -11.93 36.81 -3.21
C GLU A 283 -10.89 36.04 -4.03
N SER A 284 -11.31 35.09 -4.88
CA SER A 284 -10.41 34.46 -5.86
C SER A 284 -10.91 34.67 -7.28
N GLU A 285 -10.74 35.90 -7.78
CA GLU A 285 -10.48 36.19 -9.20
C GLU A 285 -9.09 36.82 -9.33
#